data_AF-A0A7V9QP72-F1
#
_entry.id   AF-A0A7V9QP72-F1
#
_cell.length_a   1.000
_cell.length_b   1.000
_cell.length_c   1.000
_cell.angle_alpha   90.00
_cell.angle_beta   90.00
_cell.angle_gamma   90.00
#
_symmetry.space_group_name_H-M   'P 1'
#
loop_
_entity.id
_entity.type
_entity.pdbx_description
1 polymer ?
#
loop_
_entity_poly.entity_id
_entity_poly.type
_entity_poly.pdbx_seq_one_letter_code
_entity_poly.pdbx_strand_id
1 'polypeptide(L)'
;MDNAMMMPCDQVISKLWEYLDGALDEARAGKIREHLEMCARCLPQYNFELAFLALLKRNSSQPVPASLRRNVFEALLESSASDANAQLSRKSSFLNRLGQAWRTFRGRRN
;
A
#
# COMPACT_ATOMS: atom_id res chain seq x y z
N MET A 1 -0.58 -10.37 -33.26
CA MET A 1 -1.03 -8.98 -33.42
C MET A 1 -0.82 -8.30 -32.07
N ASP A 2 0.36 -7.71 -31.99
CA ASP A 2 0.84 -6.56 -31.22
C ASP A 2 0.73 -6.59 -29.70
N ASN A 3 1.79 -7.17 -29.12
CA ASN A 3 2.07 -7.32 -27.70
C ASN A 3 3.45 -6.71 -27.34
N ALA A 4 3.69 -5.41 -27.61
CA ALA A 4 5.04 -4.87 -27.37
C ALA A 4 5.17 -3.45 -26.81
N MET A 5 4.13 -2.60 -26.86
CA MET A 5 4.25 -1.21 -26.36
C MET A 5 3.28 -0.85 -25.22
N MET A 6 2.42 -1.79 -24.82
CA MET A 6 1.37 -1.61 -23.83
C MET A 6 1.26 -2.91 -23.03
N MET A 7 1.01 -2.85 -21.73
CA MET A 7 1.01 -4.01 -20.81
C MET A 7 0.26 -5.21 -21.43
N PRO A 8 0.80 -6.44 -21.35
CA PRO A 8 0.16 -7.59 -21.99
C PRO A 8 -1.13 -7.97 -21.23
N CYS A 9 -2.08 -8.56 -21.94
CA CYS A 9 -3.42 -8.84 -21.41
C CYS A 9 -3.38 -9.69 -20.12
N ASP A 10 -2.50 -10.68 -20.06
CA ASP A 10 -2.30 -11.54 -18.89
C ASP A 10 -1.87 -10.74 -17.65
N GLN A 11 -0.95 -9.79 -17.82
CA GLN A 11 -0.52 -8.91 -16.73
C GLN A 11 -1.66 -7.98 -16.28
N VAL A 12 -2.41 -7.41 -17.22
CA VAL A 12 -3.58 -6.56 -16.90
C VAL A 12 -4.60 -7.33 -16.08
N ILE A 13 -4.97 -8.54 -16.52
CA ILE A 13 -5.92 -9.38 -15.78
C ILE A 13 -5.36 -9.77 -14.41
N SER A 14 -4.07 -10.11 -14.30
CA SER A 14 -3.46 -10.45 -13.01
C SER A 14 -3.46 -9.29 -12.00
N LYS A 15 -3.45 -8.05 -12.48
CA LYS A 15 -3.41 -6.81 -11.69
C LYS A 15 -4.75 -6.11 -11.58
N LEU A 16 -5.81 -6.70 -12.10
CA LEU A 16 -7.11 -6.05 -12.20
C LEU A 16 -7.75 -5.77 -10.84
N TRP A 17 -7.57 -6.66 -9.86
CA TRP A 17 -8.03 -6.44 -8.49
C TRP A 17 -7.26 -5.33 -7.77
N GLU A 18 -5.94 -5.30 -7.90
CA GLU A 18 -5.09 -4.22 -7.37
C GLU A 18 -5.40 -2.87 -8.03
N TYR A 19 -5.88 -2.89 -9.27
CA TYR A 19 -6.38 -1.70 -9.95
C TYR A 19 -7.75 -1.27 -9.41
N LEU A 20 -8.67 -2.22 -9.17
CA LEU A 20 -10.03 -1.96 -8.69
C LEU A 20 -10.06 -1.49 -7.22
N ASP A 21 -9.13 -1.92 -6.38
CA ASP A 21 -9.02 -1.50 -4.97
C ASP A 21 -8.14 -0.25 -4.77
N GLY A 22 -7.47 0.21 -5.83
CA GLY A 22 -6.59 1.37 -5.81
C GLY A 22 -5.22 1.11 -5.14
N ALA A 23 -4.80 -0.14 -5.00
CA ALA A 23 -3.49 -0.50 -4.42
C ALA A 23 -2.31 -0.26 -5.37
N LEU A 24 -2.55 0.01 -6.66
CA LEU A 24 -1.49 0.31 -7.63
C LEU A 24 -1.00 1.76 -7.55
N ASP A 25 0.28 1.96 -7.91
CA ASP A 25 0.81 3.29 -8.18
C ASP A 25 0.16 3.90 -9.45
N GLU A 26 0.13 5.23 -9.52
CA GLU A 26 -0.55 5.95 -10.61
C GLU A 26 0.03 5.59 -11.99
N ALA A 27 1.33 5.32 -12.10
CA ALA A 27 1.95 4.97 -13.38
C ALA A 27 1.48 3.60 -13.88
N ARG A 28 1.32 2.61 -12.98
CA ARG A 28 0.75 1.30 -13.32
C ARG A 28 -0.75 1.37 -13.56
N ALA A 29 -1.48 2.12 -12.75
CA ALA A 29 -2.91 2.33 -12.94
C ALA A 29 -3.21 2.98 -14.30
N GLY A 30 -2.40 3.97 -14.71
CA GLY A 30 -2.50 4.61 -16.03
C GLY A 30 -2.31 3.62 -17.18
N LYS A 31 -1.32 2.73 -17.11
CA LYS A 31 -1.08 1.70 -18.14
C LYS A 31 -2.24 0.70 -18.27
N ILE A 32 -2.84 0.30 -17.15
CA ILE A 32 -4.00 -0.59 -17.15
C ILE A 32 -5.22 0.12 -17.76
N ARG A 33 -5.45 1.38 -17.39
CA ARG A 33 -6.54 2.22 -17.93
C ARG A 33 -6.45 2.34 -19.44
N GLU A 34 -5.28 2.72 -19.95
CA GLU A 34 -5.01 2.85 -21.38
C GLU A 34 -5.24 1.51 -22.11
N HIS A 35 -4.79 0.39 -21.52
CA HIS A 35 -5.04 -0.93 -22.09
C HIS A 35 -6.53 -1.28 -22.15
N LEU A 36 -7.30 -1.00 -21.10
CA LEU A 36 -8.74 -1.27 -21.07
C LEU A 36 -9.51 -0.42 -22.09
N GLU A 37 -9.05 0.79 -22.41
CA GLU A 37 -9.66 1.65 -23.44
C GLU A 37 -9.47 1.08 -24.86
N MET A 38 -8.36 0.38 -25.12
CA MET A 38 -8.01 -0.13 -26.45
C MET A 38 -8.28 -1.63 -26.62
N CYS A 39 -8.42 -2.39 -25.54
CA CYS A 39 -8.50 -3.86 -25.58
C CYS A 39 -9.92 -4.38 -25.36
N ALA A 40 -10.62 -4.68 -26.46
CA ALA A 40 -11.94 -5.32 -26.45
C ALA A 40 -11.98 -6.69 -25.75
N ARG A 41 -10.83 -7.36 -25.59
CA ARG A 41 -10.73 -8.67 -24.92
C ARG A 41 -10.78 -8.56 -23.40
N CYS A 42 -10.20 -7.52 -22.82
CA CYS A 42 -10.09 -7.36 -21.36
C CYS A 42 -11.33 -6.67 -20.75
N LEU A 43 -12.03 -5.84 -21.54
CA LEU A 43 -13.24 -5.13 -21.10
C LEU A 43 -14.34 -6.02 -20.52
N PRO A 44 -14.70 -7.18 -21.11
CA PRO A 44 -15.72 -8.06 -20.53
C PRO A 44 -15.36 -8.55 -19.12
N GLN A 45 -14.08 -8.88 -18.89
CA GLN A 45 -13.60 -9.34 -17.59
C GLN A 45 -13.64 -8.22 -16.55
N TYR A 46 -13.19 -7.02 -16.91
CA TYR A 46 -13.27 -5.84 -16.06
C TYR A 46 -14.72 -5.49 -15.67
N ASN A 47 -15.64 -5.50 -16.63
CA ASN A 47 -17.06 -5.25 -16.38
C ASN A 47 -17.68 -6.32 -15.47
N PHE A 48 -17.28 -7.58 -15.64
CA PHE A 48 -17.71 -8.66 -14.76
C PHE A 48 -17.26 -8.42 -13.31
N GLU A 49 -16.00 -8.05 -13.11
CA GLU A 49 -15.45 -7.80 -11.76
C GLU A 49 -16.12 -6.59 -11.09
N LEU A 50 -16.43 -5.52 -11.84
CA LEU A 50 -17.23 -4.41 -11.34
C LEU A 50 -18.64 -4.84 -10.92
N ALA A 51 -19.31 -5.63 -11.76
CA ALA A 51 -20.65 -6.14 -11.45
C ALA A 51 -20.62 -7.07 -10.22
N PHE A 52 -19.57 -7.86 -10.07
CA PHE A 52 -19.33 -8.72 -8.92
C PHE A 52 -19.11 -7.92 -7.63
N LEU A 53 -18.26 -6.87 -7.67
CA LEU A 53 -18.07 -5.97 -6.53
C LEU A 53 -19.37 -5.25 -6.13
N ALA A 54 -20.16 -4.81 -7.12
CA ALA A 54 -21.47 -4.21 -6.86
C ALA A 54 -22.45 -5.21 -6.21
N LEU A 55 -22.42 -6.47 -6.65
CA LEU A 55 -23.15 -7.59 -6.04
C LEU A 55 -22.71 -7.86 -4.59
N LEU A 56 -21.41 -7.81 -4.29
CA LEU A 56 -20.93 -7.98 -2.92
C LEU A 56 -21.39 -6.82 -2.04
N LYS A 57 -21.24 -5.59 -2.51
CA LYS A 57 -21.61 -4.37 -1.77
C LYS A 57 -23.11 -4.31 -1.43
N ARG A 58 -23.99 -4.77 -2.32
CA ARG A 58 -25.44 -4.81 -2.04
C ARG A 58 -25.81 -5.89 -1.01
N ASN A 59 -25.05 -6.98 -0.94
CA ASN A 59 -25.33 -8.08 -0.01
C ASN A 59 -24.61 -7.93 1.33
N SER A 60 -23.59 -7.06 1.42
CA SER A 60 -22.83 -6.81 2.66
C SER A 60 -23.58 -5.91 3.66
N SER A 61 -24.91 -6.01 3.74
CA SER A 61 -25.80 -5.12 4.51
C SER A 61 -25.74 -5.34 6.04
N GLN A 62 -24.66 -5.92 6.55
CA GLN A 62 -24.48 -6.06 7.99
C GLN A 62 -23.77 -4.83 8.55
N PRO A 63 -24.39 -4.11 9.50
CA PRO A 63 -23.73 -2.99 10.14
C PRO A 63 -22.50 -3.49 10.91
N VAL A 64 -21.35 -2.91 10.62
CA VAL A 64 -20.12 -3.22 11.36
C VAL A 64 -20.30 -2.77 12.82
N PRO A 65 -20.18 -3.68 13.80
CA PRO A 65 -20.41 -3.35 15.20
C PRO A 65 -19.45 -2.25 15.66
N ALA A 66 -19.96 -1.28 16.41
CA ALA A 66 -19.19 -0.13 16.85
C ALA A 66 -17.99 -0.53 17.73
N SER A 67 -18.08 -1.66 18.43
CA SER A 67 -16.97 -2.25 19.19
C SER A 67 -15.79 -2.61 18.28
N LEU A 68 -16.03 -3.19 17.10
CA LEU A 68 -14.96 -3.54 16.17
C LEU A 68 -14.23 -2.29 15.67
N ARG A 69 -14.97 -1.23 15.33
CA ARG A 69 -14.37 0.06 14.94
C ARG A 69 -13.48 0.63 16.04
N ARG A 70 -13.92 0.58 17.29
CA ARG A 70 -13.13 1.03 18.44
C ARG A 70 -11.84 0.20 18.59
N ASN A 71 -11.96 -1.13 18.57
CA ASN A 71 -10.82 -2.04 18.74
C ASN A 71 -9.77 -1.85 17.64
N VAL A 72 -10.20 -1.69 16.38
CA VAL A 72 -9.28 -1.41 15.26
C VAL A 72 -8.59 -0.07 15.45
N PHE A 73 -9.31 0.95 15.89
CA PHE A 73 -8.74 2.28 16.12
C PHE A 73 -7.69 2.27 17.25
N GLU A 74 -7.99 1.59 18.36
CA GLU A 74 -7.05 1.41 19.48
C GLU A 74 -5.79 0.66 19.04
N ALA A 75 -5.93 -0.44 18.29
CA ALA A 75 -4.79 -1.20 17.78
C ALA A 75 -3.90 -0.37 16.84
N LEU A 76 -4.48 0.46 15.97
CA LEU A 76 -3.73 1.36 15.08
C LEU A 76 -2.98 2.44 15.87
N LEU A 77 -3.60 3.01 16.91
CA LEU A 77 -2.95 3.98 17.80
C LEU A 77 -1.75 3.36 18.51
N GLU A 78 -1.89 2.16 19.07
CA GLU A 78 -0.81 1.45 19.77
C GLU A 78 0.36 1.09 18.83
N SER A 79 0.05 0.62 17.62
CA SER A 79 1.07 0.37 16.59
C SER A 79 1.82 1.65 16.23
N SER A 80 1.10 2.76 16.00
CA SER A 80 1.72 4.04 15.65
C SER A 80 2.58 4.61 16.79
N ALA A 81 2.17 4.40 18.05
CA ALA A 81 2.94 4.79 19.24
C ALA A 81 4.22 3.94 19.39
N SER A 82 4.13 2.65 19.09
CA SER A 82 5.27 1.73 19.08
C SER A 82 6.28 2.11 17.99
N ASP A 83 5.81 2.48 16.80
CA ASP A 83 6.65 2.96 15.70
C ASP A 83 7.35 4.28 16.04
N ALA A 84 6.64 5.22 16.66
CA ALA A 84 7.20 6.48 17.13
C ALA A 84 8.25 6.27 18.24
N ASN A 85 7.97 5.40 19.22
CA ASN A 85 8.90 5.08 20.30
C ASN A 85 10.14 4.31 19.79
N ALA A 86 9.96 3.37 18.88
CA ALA A 86 11.06 2.67 18.22
C ALA A 86 11.95 3.63 17.42
N GLN A 87 11.35 4.61 16.72
CA GLN A 87 12.09 5.62 15.97
C GLN A 87 12.83 6.62 16.86
N LEU A 88 12.23 7.02 18.00
CA LEU A 88 12.87 7.84 19.02
C LEU A 88 14.05 7.11 19.69
N SER A 89 13.88 5.83 20.04
CA SER A 89 14.93 4.97 20.59
C SER A 89 16.11 4.75 19.64
N ARG A 90 15.83 4.63 18.33
CA ARG A 90 16.88 4.57 17.28
C ARG A 90 17.63 5.90 17.15
N LYS A 91 16.94 7.04 17.15
CA LYS A 91 17.56 8.38 17.09
C LYS A 91 18.38 8.70 18.34
N SER A 92 17.91 8.32 19.53
CA SER A 92 18.63 8.52 20.79
C SER A 92 19.87 7.63 20.87
N SER A 93 19.80 6.37 20.43
CA SER A 93 20.97 5.46 20.34
C SER A 93 22.02 5.96 19.34
N PHE A 94 21.60 6.57 18.24
CA PHE A 94 22.51 7.19 17.25
C PHE A 94 23.21 8.44 17.82
N LEU A 95 22.47 9.36 18.45
CA LEU A 95 23.03 10.56 19.09
C LEU A 95 23.95 10.21 20.28
N ASN A 96 23.61 9.18 21.05
CA ASN A 96 24.44 8.70 22.16
C ASN A 96 25.74 8.04 21.64
N ARG A 97 25.68 7.28 20.53
CA ARG A 97 26.88 6.76 19.84
C ARG A 97 27.80 7.87 19.32
N LEU A 98 27.24 8.92 18.72
CA LEU A 98 28.03 10.07 18.25
C LEU A 98 28.66 10.86 19.40
N GLY A 99 27.94 11.02 20.52
CA GLY A 99 28.47 11.66 21.73
C GLY A 99 29.58 10.87 22.42
N GLN A 100 29.51 9.53 22.40
CA GLN A 100 30.57 8.67 22.94
C GLN A 100 31.82 8.64 22.05
N ALA A 101 31.66 8.65 20.72
CA ALA A 101 32.78 8.71 19.77
C ALA A 101 33.57 10.03 19.87
N TRP A 102 32.90 11.15 20.15
CA TRP A 102 33.57 12.44 20.40
C TRP A 102 34.39 12.44 21.69
N ARG A 103 33.91 11.76 22.74
CA ARG A 103 34.58 11.68 24.05
C ARG A 103 35.88 10.88 23.98
N THR A 104 35.94 9.86 23.12
CA THR A 104 37.17 9.09 22.85
C THR A 104 38.18 9.84 21.99
N PHE A 105 37.75 10.79 21.15
CA PHE A 105 38.63 11.46 20.18
C PHE A 105 39.39 12.68 20.76
N ARG A 106 38.85 13.35 21.80
CA ARG A 106 39.51 14.54 22.41
C ARG A 106 40.62 14.21 23.42
N GLY A 107 40.91 12.93 23.68
CA GLY A 107 41.95 12.49 24.63
C GLY A 107 43.34 12.24 24.03
N ARG A 108 43.55 12.48 22.72
CA ARG A 108 44.81 12.14 22.02
C ARG A 108 45.38 13.34 21.24
N ARG A 109 45.53 14.47 21.92
CA ARG A 109 46.36 15.60 21.49
C ARG A 109 47.08 16.19 22.70
N ASN A 110 48.18 15.56 23.07
CA ASN A 110 49.36 16.21 23.61
C ASN A 110 50.57 15.50 23.01
#